data_AF-A0A3N6E5Z2-F1
#
_entry.id   AF-A0A3N6E5Z2-F1
#
_cell.length_a   1.000
_cell.length_b   1.000
_cell.length_c   1.000
_cell.angle_alpha   90.00
_cell.angle_beta   90.00
_cell.angle_gamma   90.00
#
_symmetry.space_group_name_H-M   'P 1'
#
loop_
_entity.id
_entity.type
_entity.pdbx_description
1 polymer ?
#
loop_
_entity_poly.entity_id
_entity_poly.type
_entity_poly.pdbx_seq_one_letter_code
_entity_poly.pdbx_strand_id
1 'polypeptide(L)' 'MSAVGSSADNAVAESFNAAFKKETLKGRKGWPNEREARLDAFRWLSRYNTRRRHSRLGQRSPIAYDAD' A
#
# COMPACT_ATOMS: atom_id res chain seq x y z
N MET A 1 -22.81 -7.30 4.44
CA MET A 1 -22.86 -6.44 3.24
C MET A 1 -22.08 -5.19 3.57
N SER A 2 -20.83 -5.07 3.08
CA SER A 2 -20.01 -3.87 3.32
C SER A 2 -20.57 -2.71 2.52
N ALA A 3 -20.60 -1.51 3.12
CA ALA A 3 -21.12 -0.30 2.49
C ALA A 3 -20.43 -0.06 1.13
N VAL A 4 -21.22 0.33 0.12
CA VAL A 4 -20.70 0.75 -1.18
C VAL A 4 -19.93 2.05 -0.96
N GLY A 5 -18.59 1.97 -1.00
CA GLY A 5 -17.72 3.15 -1.03
C GLY A 5 -17.87 3.88 -2.37
N SER A 6 -17.49 5.16 -2.40
CA SER A 6 -17.44 5.90 -3.66
C SER A 6 -16.49 5.21 -4.65
N SER A 7 -16.70 5.41 -5.95
CA SER A 7 -15.76 4.96 -6.98
C SER A 7 -14.35 5.51 -6.73
N ALA A 8 -14.24 6.69 -6.11
CA ALA A 8 -12.97 7.26 -5.67
C ALA A 8 -12.30 6.43 -4.56
N ASP A 9 -13.06 5.99 -3.55
CA ASP A 9 -12.54 5.14 -2.46
C ASP A 9 -12.08 3.78 -3.02
N ASN A 10 -12.87 3.21 -3.94
CA ASN A 10 -12.51 1.97 -4.60
C ASN A 10 -11.23 2.13 -5.44
N ALA A 11 -11.10 3.20 -6.25
CA ALA A 11 -9.89 3.44 -7.04
C ALA A 11 -8.64 3.64 -6.17
N VAL A 12 -8.77 4.30 -5.01
CA VAL A 12 -7.67 4.44 -4.05
C VAL A 12 -7.30 3.07 -3.46
N ALA A 13 -8.27 2.27 -3.03
CA ALA A 13 -8.03 0.93 -2.50
C ALA A 13 -7.41 0.00 -3.55
N GLU A 14 -7.88 0.06 -4.80
CA GLU A 14 -7.36 -0.73 -5.91
C GLU A 14 -5.92 -0.35 -6.24
N SER A 15 -5.63 0.94 -6.38
CA SER A 15 -4.26 1.40 -6.66
C SER A 15 -3.27 1.05 -5.54
N PHE A 16 -3.72 1.13 -4.28
CA PHE A 16 -2.95 0.67 -3.12
C PHE A 16 -2.65 -0.83 -3.20
N ASN A 17 -3.67 -1.66 -3.39
CA ASN A 17 -3.53 -3.11 -3.48
C ASN A 17 -2.68 -3.55 -4.68
N ALA A 18 -2.81 -2.87 -5.82
CA ALA A 18 -2.02 -3.13 -7.01
C ALA A 18 -0.53 -2.81 -6.79
N ALA A 19 -0.22 -1.64 -6.20
CA ALA A 19 1.15 -1.26 -5.86
C ALA A 19 1.77 -2.25 -4.85
N PHE A 20 1.00 -2.61 -3.82
CA PHE A 20 1.39 -3.59 -2.82
C PHE A 20 1.80 -4.90 -3.47
N LYS A 21 0.89 -5.55 -4.22
CA LYS A 21 1.13 -6.84 -4.87
C LYS A 21 2.29 -6.77 -5.86
N LYS A 22 2.36 -5.70 -6.68
CA LYS A 22 3.42 -5.55 -7.69
C LYS A 22 4.81 -5.50 -7.06
N GLU A 23 4.97 -4.75 -5.98
CA GLU A 23 6.28 -4.51 -5.36
C GLU A 23 6.71 -5.62 -4.40
N THR A 24 5.76 -6.32 -3.78
CA THR A 24 6.01 -7.42 -2.84
C THR A 24 6.16 -8.77 -3.54
N LEU A 25 5.23 -9.13 -4.44
CA LEU A 25 5.26 -10.41 -5.13
C LEU A 25 6.29 -10.43 -6.27
N LYS A 26 6.57 -9.30 -6.91
CA LYS A 26 7.56 -9.19 -8.00
C LYS A 26 7.40 -10.28 -9.09
N GLY A 27 6.15 -10.58 -9.47
CA GLY A 27 5.82 -11.60 -10.47
C GLY A 27 5.63 -13.02 -9.93
N ARG A 28 5.84 -13.26 -8.63
CA ARG A 28 5.50 -14.54 -7.98
C ARG A 28 3.97 -14.71 -7.90
N LYS A 29 3.51 -15.96 -7.96
CA LYS A 29 2.08 -16.29 -7.77
C LYS A 29 1.58 -16.08 -6.34
N GLY A 30 2.48 -16.04 -5.36
CA GLY A 30 2.16 -15.88 -3.94
C GLY A 30 3.42 -15.95 -3.06
N TRP A 31 3.21 -15.93 -1.75
CA TRP A 31 4.26 -16.18 -0.76
C TRP A 31 4.32 -17.68 -0.40
N PRO A 32 5.50 -18.21 -0.05
CA PRO A 32 5.64 -19.63 0.29
C PRO A 32 5.00 -19.99 1.63
N ASN A 33 4.84 -19.03 2.55
CA ASN A 33 4.14 -19.19 3.81
C ASN A 33 3.65 -17.85 4.35
N GLU A 34 2.77 -17.91 5.34
CA GLU A 34 2.16 -16.75 5.98
C GLU A 34 3.18 -15.82 6.65
N ARG A 35 4.24 -16.37 7.25
CA ARG A 35 5.28 -15.59 7.93
C ARG A 35 6.02 -14.69 6.95
N GLU A 36 6.40 -15.20 5.78
CA GLU A 36 7.04 -14.42 4.73
C GLU A 36 6.10 -13.34 4.19
N ALA A 37 4.82 -13.66 3.98
CA ALA A 37 3.82 -12.68 3.57
C ALA A 37 3.69 -11.53 4.58
N ARG A 38 3.61 -11.84 5.88
CA ARG A 38 3.51 -10.83 6.94
C ARG A 38 4.76 -9.95 7.03
N LEU A 39 5.95 -10.53 6.93
CA LEU A 39 7.20 -9.76 6.98
C LEU A 39 7.33 -8.82 5.79
N ASP A 40 7.02 -9.30 4.59
CA ASP A 40 7.10 -8.49 3.38
C ASP A 40 6.02 -7.39 3.39
N ALA A 41 4.81 -7.72 3.86
CA ALA A 41 3.74 -6.75 4.09
C ALA A 41 4.15 -5.65 5.06
N PHE A 42 4.68 -6.03 6.23
CA PHE A 42 5.11 -5.08 7.25
C PHE A 42 6.21 -4.15 6.74
N ARG A 43 7.22 -4.71 6.07
CA ARG A 43 8.33 -3.93 5.49
C ARG A 43 7.82 -2.96 4.43
N TRP A 44 6.95 -3.42 3.54
CA TRP A 44 6.39 -2.59 2.48
C TRP A 44 5.51 -1.47 3.04
N LEU A 45 4.59 -1.79 3.97
CA LEU A 45 3.71 -0.82 4.63
C LEU A 45 4.51 0.22 5.40
N SER A 46 5.56 -0.19 6.12
CA SER A 46 6.44 0.72 6.83
C SER A 46 7.08 1.71 5.86
N ARG A 47 7.64 1.24 4.75
CA ARG A 47 8.21 2.12 3.71
C ARG A 47 7.16 3.00 3.06
N TYR A 48 5.98 2.48 2.77
CA TYR A 48 4.87 3.22 2.16
C TYR A 48 4.48 4.43 3.02
N ASN A 49 4.25 4.21 4.32
CA ASN A 49 3.77 5.25 5.21
C ASN A 49 4.86 6.23 5.66
N THR A 50 6.11 5.79 5.79
CA THR A 50 7.18 6.63 6.35
C THR A 50 8.09 7.26 5.31
N ARG A 51 8.33 6.61 4.16
CA ARG A 51 9.37 7.02 3.20
C ARG A 51 8.89 7.24 1.76
N ARG A 52 7.83 6.57 1.32
CA ARG A 52 7.36 6.68 -0.07
C ARG A 52 6.77 8.07 -0.29
N ARG A 53 7.26 8.77 -1.31
CA ARG A 53 6.74 10.08 -1.69
C ARG A 53 5.60 9.93 -2.68
N HIS A 54 4.53 10.69 -2.46
CA HIS A 54 3.34 10.68 -3.31
C HIS A 54 3.15 12.07 -3.92
N SER A 55 2.98 12.14 -5.24
CA SER A 55 2.73 13.41 -5.94
C SER A 55 1.48 14.12 -5.42
N ARG A 56 0.42 13.36 -5.12
CA ARG A 56 -0.82 13.87 -4.51
C ARG A 56 -0.63 14.47 -3.11
N LEU A 57 0.41 14.06 -2.40
CA LEU A 57 0.75 14.56 -1.06
C LEU A 57 1.85 15.65 -1.10
N GLY A 58 2.09 16.25 -2.27
CA GLY A 58 3.16 17.25 -2.43
C GLY A 58 4.56 16.66 -2.31
N GLN A 59 4.76 15.43 -2.81
CA GLN A 59 6.03 14.68 -2.69
C GLN A 59 6.43 14.37 -1.23
N ARG A 60 5.44 14.28 -0.32
CA ARG A 60 5.63 13.81 1.06
C ARG A 60 5.19 12.36 1.24
N SER A 61 5.63 11.75 2.33
CA SER A 61 5.09 10.46 2.79
C SER A 61 3.77 10.66 3.52
N PRO A 62 2.90 9.63 3.60
CA PRO A 62 1.63 9.73 4.29
C PRO A 62 1.76 10.27 5.71
N ILE A 63 2.70 9.75 6.50
CA ILE A 63 2.92 10.23 7.88
C ILE A 63 3.44 11.68 7.89
N ALA A 64 4.34 12.05 6.98
CA ALA A 64 4.86 13.42 6.93
C ALA A 64 3.81 14.44 6.42
N TYR A 65 2.79 13.98 5.70
CA TYR A 65 1.67 14.81 5.28
C TYR A 65 0.66 15.01 6.42
N ASP A 66 0.43 13.99 7.26
CA ASP A 66 -0.51 14.04 8.38
C ASP A 66 0.03 14.82 9.60
N ALA A 67 1.37 14.88 9.73
CA ALA A 67 2.05 15.59 10.81
C ALA A 67 2.19 17.13 10.60
N ASP A 68 1.68 17.64 9.48
CA ASP A 68 1.66 19.07 9.09
C ASP A 68 0.24 19.63 9.23
#